data_AF-D5U1N0-F1
#
_entry.id   AF-D5U1N0-F1
#
_cell.length_a   1.000
_cell.length_b   1.000
_cell.length_c   1.000
_cell.angle_alpha   90.00
_cell.angle_beta   90.00
_cell.angle_gamma   90.00
#
_symmetry.space_group_name_H-M   'P 1'
#
loop_
_entity.id
_entity.type
_entity.pdbx_description
1 polymer ?
#
loop_
_entity_poly.entity_id
_entity_poly.type
_entity_poly.pdbx_seq_one_letter_code
_entity_poly.pdbx_strand_id
1 'polypeptide(L)'
;MTAITSREVSTKLLLLKDLDSVVDFSRASNQFTIILWLAEQSELVPVGEVARFVGDTRKSVLDSLRKLEKKGLMDKLEKNGELYVSLSEQGRAFVKKLLELLSPAREPGEVLDTPVRLNISKELVTSINLYRLIVHAGLSRKGYLTLEEASRLVIDGGRDINVILESFTRNPTRFFKIAKHKGRDVIMLDKQGVEVLKKTPHYKVFQENPIYRLSVVLTGSPWAREIAGKLNTFLGVLATGSIASAILFKSFIPLAIGIGSTTMIIGLNLVFARLGFIDAE
;
A
#
# COMPACT_ATOMS: atom_id res chain seq x y z
N MET A 1 -17.71 -16.25 16.34
CA MET A 1 -16.74 -15.16 16.06
C MET A 1 -15.91 -14.97 17.31
N THR A 2 -14.68 -15.50 17.33
CA THR A 2 -13.71 -15.25 18.40
C THR A 2 -13.30 -13.79 18.35
N ALA A 3 -13.38 -13.09 19.48
CA ALA A 3 -12.99 -11.69 19.58
C ALA A 3 -11.48 -11.58 19.32
N ILE A 4 -11.10 -11.10 18.13
CA ILE A 4 -9.70 -10.85 17.78
C ILE A 4 -9.20 -9.76 18.72
N THR A 5 -8.20 -10.06 19.53
CA THR A 5 -7.67 -9.14 20.53
C THR A 5 -6.82 -8.06 19.89
N SER A 6 -6.75 -6.86 20.50
CA SER A 6 -5.94 -5.73 19.98
C SER A 6 -4.44 -6.08 19.82
N ARG A 7 -3.95 -7.04 20.61
CA ARG A 7 -2.59 -7.58 20.54
C ARG A 7 -2.38 -8.45 19.30
N GLU A 8 -3.31 -9.35 18.98
CA GLU A 8 -3.26 -10.16 17.75
C GLU A 8 -3.34 -9.30 16.50
N VAL A 9 -4.22 -8.29 16.50
CA VAL A 9 -4.29 -7.31 15.40
C VAL A 9 -2.97 -6.56 15.26
N SER A 10 -2.38 -6.08 16.36
CA SER A 10 -1.10 -5.34 16.31
C SER A 10 0.05 -6.20 15.76
N THR A 11 0.13 -7.48 16.14
CA THR A 11 1.16 -8.41 15.63
C THR A 11 0.95 -8.72 14.16
N LYS A 12 -0.30 -9.01 13.75
CA LYS A 12 -0.66 -9.19 12.33
C LYS A 12 -0.31 -7.96 11.50
N LEU A 13 -0.61 -6.75 12.00
CA LEU A 13 -0.27 -5.48 11.34
C LEU A 13 1.24 -5.23 11.22
N LEU A 14 2.05 -5.62 12.21
CA LEU A 14 3.51 -5.49 12.18
C LEU A 14 4.18 -6.48 11.23
N LEU A 15 3.63 -7.68 11.07
CA LEU A 15 4.13 -8.69 10.13
C LEU A 15 3.65 -8.43 8.69
N LEU A 16 2.47 -7.82 8.54
CA LEU A 16 2.05 -7.24 7.27
C LEU A 16 3.04 -6.17 6.76
N LYS A 17 3.73 -5.45 7.64
CA LYS A 17 4.81 -4.52 7.22
C LYS A 17 6.04 -5.25 6.69
N ASP A 18 6.44 -6.37 7.28
CA ASP A 18 7.59 -7.15 6.78
C ASP A 18 7.29 -7.70 5.39
N LEU A 19 6.05 -8.11 5.16
CA LEU A 19 5.59 -8.55 3.85
C LEU A 19 5.40 -7.36 2.86
N ASP A 20 5.11 -6.14 3.33
CA ASP A 20 4.93 -4.92 2.50
C ASP A 20 6.24 -4.48 1.85
N SER A 21 7.36 -4.75 2.54
CA SER A 21 8.70 -4.54 2.00
C SER A 21 9.06 -5.48 0.83
N VAL A 22 8.33 -6.59 0.70
CA VAL A 22 8.51 -7.60 -0.36
C VAL A 22 7.47 -7.40 -1.47
N VAL A 23 6.20 -7.18 -1.11
CA VAL A 23 5.11 -6.88 -2.03
C VAL A 23 4.37 -5.64 -1.53
N ASP A 24 4.57 -4.49 -2.20
CA ASP A 24 3.89 -3.23 -1.91
C ASP A 24 2.37 -3.42 -1.92
N PHE A 25 1.81 -3.68 -0.73
CA PHE A 25 0.42 -4.04 -0.53
C PHE A 25 -0.50 -2.91 -0.94
N SER A 26 0.03 -1.69 -0.99
CA SER A 26 -0.69 -0.46 -1.23
C SER A 26 -1.25 -0.37 -2.67
N ARG A 27 -0.64 -1.05 -3.65
CA ARG A 27 -1.06 -0.96 -5.06
C ARG A 27 -1.09 -2.30 -5.79
N ALA A 28 -0.68 -3.39 -5.15
CA ALA A 28 -0.41 -4.66 -5.81
C ALA A 28 -1.53 -5.70 -5.64
N SER A 29 -2.81 -5.28 -5.68
CA SER A 29 -3.96 -6.21 -5.61
C SER A 29 -3.81 -7.37 -6.60
N ASN A 30 -3.39 -7.08 -7.84
CA ASN A 30 -3.14 -8.08 -8.86
C ASN A 30 -1.94 -8.98 -8.51
N GLN A 31 -0.80 -8.44 -8.08
CA GLN A 31 0.38 -9.26 -7.74
C GLN A 31 0.08 -10.20 -6.59
N PHE A 32 -0.69 -9.73 -5.61
CA PHE A 32 -1.08 -10.50 -4.44
C PHE A 32 -2.09 -11.59 -4.80
N THR A 33 -3.11 -11.24 -5.59
CA THR A 33 -4.10 -12.18 -6.15
C THR A 33 -3.42 -13.26 -6.99
N ILE A 34 -2.48 -12.86 -7.85
CA ILE A 34 -1.67 -13.76 -8.68
C ILE A 34 -0.83 -14.69 -7.80
N ILE A 35 -0.10 -14.16 -6.81
CA ILE A 35 0.76 -14.98 -5.93
C ILE A 35 -0.06 -16.02 -5.16
N LEU A 36 -1.19 -15.61 -4.58
CA LEU A 36 -2.04 -16.53 -3.83
C LEU A 36 -2.65 -17.59 -4.73
N TRP A 37 -3.09 -17.19 -5.94
CA TRP A 37 -3.67 -18.12 -6.88
C TRP A 37 -2.64 -19.10 -7.44
N LEU A 38 -1.44 -18.64 -7.79
CA LEU A 38 -0.34 -19.51 -8.21
C LEU A 38 0.11 -20.46 -7.10
N ALA A 39 -0.10 -20.11 -5.82
CA ALA A 39 0.14 -21.04 -4.71
C ALA A 39 -0.83 -22.22 -4.69
N GLU A 40 -1.97 -22.12 -5.37
CA GLU A 40 -2.94 -23.21 -5.53
C GLU A 40 -2.59 -24.12 -6.70
N GLN A 41 -1.68 -23.70 -7.56
CA GLN A 41 -1.33 -24.39 -8.78
C GLN A 41 -0.09 -25.26 -8.53
N SER A 42 -0.23 -26.57 -8.72
CA SER A 42 0.89 -27.51 -8.63
C SER A 42 1.80 -27.47 -9.86
N GLU A 43 1.38 -26.79 -10.93
CA GLU A 43 2.01 -26.81 -12.24
C GLU A 43 2.28 -25.41 -12.80
N LEU A 44 3.03 -25.37 -13.89
CA LEU A 44 3.28 -24.18 -14.70
C LEU A 44 1.98 -23.74 -15.38
N VAL A 45 1.61 -22.46 -15.22
CA VAL A 45 0.31 -21.96 -15.68
C VAL A 45 0.48 -20.94 -16.80
N PRO A 46 -0.28 -21.04 -17.91
CA PRO A 46 -0.17 -20.08 -19.00
C PRO A 46 -0.66 -18.69 -18.55
N VAL A 47 0.02 -17.64 -19.00
CA VAL A 47 -0.34 -16.24 -18.66
C VAL A 47 -1.77 -15.88 -19.09
N GLY A 48 -2.27 -16.50 -20.15
CA GLY A 48 -3.66 -16.32 -20.59
C GLY A 48 -4.70 -16.84 -19.59
N GLU A 49 -4.33 -17.80 -18.74
CA GLU A 49 -5.19 -18.30 -17.66
C GLU A 49 -5.09 -17.42 -16.41
N VAL A 50 -3.89 -16.94 -16.08
CA VAL A 50 -3.69 -15.92 -15.04
C VAL A 50 -4.55 -14.68 -15.32
N ALA A 51 -4.54 -14.18 -16.56
CA ALA A 51 -5.33 -13.01 -16.95
C ALA A 51 -6.84 -13.24 -16.83
N ARG A 52 -7.31 -14.45 -17.17
CA ARG A 52 -8.72 -14.84 -17.00
C ARG A 52 -9.12 -14.91 -15.53
N PHE A 53 -8.27 -15.46 -14.67
CA PHE A 53 -8.53 -15.56 -13.24
C PHE A 53 -8.56 -14.18 -12.57
N VAL A 54 -7.57 -13.34 -12.85
CA VAL A 54 -7.47 -12.00 -12.25
C VAL A 54 -8.56 -11.06 -12.78
N GLY A 55 -9.11 -11.33 -13.96
CA GLY A 55 -10.14 -10.47 -14.58
C GLY A 55 -9.58 -9.16 -15.12
N ASP A 56 -8.28 -9.13 -15.46
CA ASP A 56 -7.58 -7.95 -15.97
C ASP A 56 -6.93 -8.23 -17.33
N THR A 57 -6.54 -7.18 -18.04
CA THR A 57 -5.90 -7.26 -19.36
C THR A 57 -4.58 -8.02 -19.28
N ARG A 58 -4.27 -8.79 -20.33
CA ARG A 58 -2.99 -9.52 -20.47
C ARG A 58 -1.76 -8.61 -20.25
N LYS A 59 -1.84 -7.33 -20.66
CA LYS A 59 -0.78 -6.33 -20.46
C LYS A 59 -0.60 -5.98 -18.97
N SER A 60 -1.68 -5.74 -18.23
CA SER A 60 -1.63 -5.46 -16.78
C SER A 60 -1.09 -6.66 -15.99
N VAL A 61 -1.54 -7.87 -16.35
CA VAL A 61 -1.07 -9.11 -15.74
C VAL A 61 0.42 -9.33 -16.05
N LEU A 62 0.88 -9.11 -17.28
CA LEU A 62 2.31 -9.21 -17.62
C LEU A 62 3.18 -8.22 -16.84
N ASP A 63 2.72 -6.99 -16.61
CA ASP A 63 3.44 -6.02 -15.78
C ASP A 63 3.54 -6.48 -14.32
N SER A 64 2.44 -6.98 -13.77
CA SER A 64 2.40 -7.55 -12.42
C SER A 64 3.33 -8.76 -12.29
N LEU A 65 3.30 -9.66 -13.28
CA LEU A 65 4.18 -10.82 -13.38
C LEU A 65 5.66 -10.40 -13.46
N ARG A 66 6.00 -9.42 -14.30
CA ARG A 66 7.37 -8.89 -14.40
C ARG A 66 7.87 -8.34 -13.06
N LYS A 67 7.01 -7.66 -12.31
CA LYS A 67 7.35 -7.12 -10.97
C LYS A 67 7.56 -8.24 -9.95
N LEU A 68 6.76 -9.29 -9.99
CA LEU A 68 6.92 -10.47 -9.12
C LEU A 68 8.21 -11.25 -9.43
N GLU A 69 8.55 -11.39 -10.71
CA GLU A 69 9.81 -11.98 -11.17
C GLU A 69 11.02 -11.17 -10.67
N LYS A 70 11.01 -9.84 -10.83
CA LYS A 70 12.08 -8.96 -10.32
C LYS A 70 12.31 -9.10 -8.81
N LYS A 71 11.28 -9.51 -8.06
CA LYS A 71 11.32 -9.74 -6.61
C LYS A 71 11.76 -11.15 -6.23
N GLY A 72 12.04 -12.01 -7.22
CA GLY A 72 12.42 -13.40 -7.03
C GLY A 72 11.27 -14.29 -6.57
N LEU A 73 10.00 -13.86 -6.68
CA LEU A 73 8.85 -14.58 -6.14
C LEU A 73 8.19 -15.53 -7.16
N MET A 74 8.63 -15.51 -8.42
CA MET A 74 8.03 -16.26 -9.50
C MET A 74 9.09 -16.61 -10.55
N ASP A 75 8.93 -17.80 -11.12
CA ASP A 75 9.68 -18.27 -12.27
C ASP A 75 8.79 -18.25 -13.52
N LYS A 76 9.42 -18.00 -14.68
CA LYS A 76 8.75 -18.03 -15.99
C LYS A 76 9.41 -19.07 -16.89
N LEU A 77 8.59 -19.74 -17.69
CA LEU A 77 9.04 -20.68 -18.72
C LEU A 77 8.31 -20.38 -20.02
N GLU A 78 9.05 -20.27 -21.12
CA GLU A 78 8.45 -20.17 -22.44
C GLU A 78 8.42 -21.54 -23.11
N LYS A 79 7.23 -21.98 -23.53
CA LYS A 79 7.01 -23.26 -24.22
C LYS A 79 6.09 -23.03 -25.41
N ASN A 80 6.55 -23.42 -26.60
CA ASN A 80 5.79 -23.30 -27.86
C ASN A 80 5.28 -21.87 -28.15
N GLY A 81 6.06 -20.84 -27.80
CA GLY A 81 5.68 -19.42 -27.98
C GLY A 81 4.62 -18.92 -26.98
N GLU A 82 4.29 -19.71 -25.97
CA GLU A 82 3.42 -19.32 -24.87
C GLU A 82 4.21 -19.22 -23.56
N LEU A 83 3.94 -18.16 -22.80
CA LEU A 83 4.59 -17.90 -21.52
C LEU A 83 3.79 -18.58 -20.41
N TYR A 84 4.50 -19.38 -19.62
CA TYR A 84 4.01 -20.05 -18.42
C TYR A 84 4.71 -19.49 -17.18
N VAL A 85 4.00 -19.50 -16.05
CA VAL A 85 4.48 -18.96 -14.78
C VAL A 85 4.18 -19.89 -13.62
N SER A 86 5.04 -19.88 -12.61
CA SER A 86 4.84 -20.61 -11.34
C SER A 86 5.52 -19.87 -10.19
N LEU A 87 5.09 -20.08 -8.95
CA LEU A 87 5.85 -19.55 -7.81
C LEU A 87 7.26 -20.13 -7.77
N SER A 88 8.24 -19.28 -7.47
CA SER A 88 9.59 -19.74 -7.13
C SER A 88 9.61 -20.38 -5.74
N GLU A 89 10.73 -20.98 -5.33
CA GLU A 89 10.91 -21.47 -3.95
C GLU A 89 10.73 -20.33 -2.92
N GLN A 90 11.30 -19.16 -3.22
CA GLN A 90 11.14 -17.96 -2.39
C GLN A 90 9.69 -17.47 -2.37
N GLY A 91 8.99 -17.52 -3.51
CA GLY A 91 7.55 -17.22 -3.62
C GLY A 91 6.69 -18.15 -2.77
N ARG A 92 6.95 -19.46 -2.82
CA ARG A 92 6.26 -20.45 -1.99
C ARG A 92 6.52 -20.23 -0.50
N ALA A 93 7.77 -19.96 -0.12
CA ALA A 93 8.12 -19.65 1.26
C ALA A 93 7.46 -18.35 1.76
N PHE A 94 7.33 -17.34 0.89
CA PHE A 94 6.61 -16.10 1.18
C PHE A 94 5.13 -16.36 1.44
N VAL A 95 4.46 -17.12 0.57
CA VAL A 95 3.04 -17.47 0.75
C VAL A 95 2.82 -18.32 2.00
N LYS A 96 3.72 -19.28 2.26
CA LYS A 96 3.64 -20.11 3.47
C LYS A 96 3.69 -19.25 4.74
N LYS A 97 4.68 -18.35 4.86
CA LYS A 97 4.78 -17.42 5.99
C LYS A 97 3.53 -16.55 6.12
N LEU A 98 3.03 -16.03 5.00
CA LEU A 98 1.81 -15.25 4.95
C LEU A 98 0.58 -16.04 5.45
N LEU A 99 0.43 -17.30 5.06
CA LEU A 99 -0.68 -18.16 5.49
C LEU A 99 -0.58 -18.56 6.96
N GLU A 100 0.62 -18.93 7.44
CA GLU A 100 0.92 -19.23 8.85
C GLU A 100 0.61 -18.03 9.76
N LEU A 101 0.82 -16.81 9.27
CA LEU A 101 0.50 -15.58 10.00
C LEU A 101 -1.01 -15.30 10.09
N LEU A 102 -1.76 -15.71 9.08
CA LEU A 102 -3.19 -15.42 8.98
C LEU A 102 -4.03 -16.47 9.70
N SER A 103 -3.55 -17.71 9.76
CA SER A 103 -4.15 -18.81 10.53
C SER A 103 -3.11 -19.53 11.39
N PRO A 104 -2.78 -19.00 12.59
CA PRO A 104 -1.79 -19.59 13.49
C PRO A 104 -2.23 -20.95 14.10
N ALA A 105 -3.44 -21.39 13.83
CA ALA A 105 -3.97 -22.67 14.29
C ALA A 105 -4.07 -23.63 13.10
N ARG A 106 -2.97 -24.27 12.69
CA ARG A 106 -2.95 -25.61 12.05
C ARG A 106 -1.55 -26.09 11.68
N GLU A 107 -1.41 -27.41 11.63
CA GLU A 107 -0.14 -28.09 11.35
C GLU A 107 0.35 -27.84 9.92
N PRO A 108 1.68 -27.73 9.73
CA PRO A 108 2.27 -27.51 8.41
C PRO A 108 2.05 -28.74 7.51
N GLY A 109 1.18 -28.62 6.49
CA GLY A 109 0.97 -29.66 5.48
C GLY A 109 -0.46 -29.78 4.92
N GLU A 110 -1.47 -29.18 5.55
CA GLU A 110 -2.84 -29.19 5.00
C GLU A 110 -2.95 -28.26 3.78
N VAL A 111 -3.33 -28.84 2.63
CA VAL A 111 -3.78 -28.07 1.46
C VAL A 111 -5.06 -27.35 1.87
N LEU A 112 -4.99 -26.03 2.04
CA LEU A 112 -6.16 -25.24 2.42
C LEU A 112 -7.26 -25.39 1.37
N ASP A 113 -8.46 -25.71 1.84
CA ASP A 113 -9.66 -25.71 1.04
C ASP A 113 -9.94 -24.28 0.50
N THR A 114 -10.39 -24.17 -0.75
CA THR A 114 -10.61 -22.88 -1.46
C THR A 114 -11.44 -21.85 -0.64
N PRO A 115 -12.49 -22.24 0.12
CA PRO A 115 -13.25 -21.32 0.97
C PRO A 115 -12.43 -20.70 2.11
N VAL A 116 -11.48 -21.45 2.67
CA VAL A 116 -10.64 -21.00 3.78
C VAL A 116 -9.61 -19.98 3.29
N ARG A 117 -9.00 -20.21 2.12
CA ARG A 117 -8.08 -19.26 1.47
C ARG A 117 -8.77 -17.95 1.10
N LEU A 118 -9.98 -18.00 0.53
CA LEU A 118 -10.75 -16.79 0.22
C LEU A 118 -11.08 -15.98 1.47
N ASN A 119 -11.35 -16.64 2.61
CA ASN A 119 -11.59 -15.94 3.86
C ASN A 119 -10.31 -15.27 4.40
N ILE A 120 -9.17 -15.93 4.25
CA ILE A 120 -7.84 -15.40 4.60
C ILE A 120 -7.49 -14.17 3.74
N SER A 121 -7.70 -14.23 2.42
CA SER A 121 -7.48 -13.08 1.53
C SER A 121 -8.34 -11.88 1.93
N LYS A 122 -9.61 -12.12 2.28
CA LYS A 122 -10.50 -11.04 2.74
C LYS A 122 -10.07 -10.47 4.10
N GLU A 123 -9.60 -11.29 5.02
CA GLU A 123 -9.05 -10.84 6.32
C GLU A 123 -7.77 -10.01 6.12
N LEU A 124 -6.92 -10.41 5.18
CA LEU A 124 -5.72 -9.67 4.84
C LEU A 124 -6.03 -8.30 4.24
N VAL A 125 -6.90 -8.26 3.23
CA VAL A 125 -7.33 -7.01 2.60
C VAL A 125 -7.94 -6.08 3.66
N THR A 126 -8.75 -6.63 4.56
CA THR A 126 -9.30 -5.87 5.70
C THR A 126 -8.19 -5.31 6.59
N SER A 127 -7.18 -6.11 6.92
CA SER A 127 -6.06 -5.68 7.77
C SER A 127 -5.20 -4.60 7.12
N ILE A 128 -4.94 -4.71 5.80
CA ILE A 128 -4.24 -3.68 5.02
C ILE A 128 -5.06 -2.39 4.98
N ASN A 129 -6.37 -2.49 4.76
CA ASN A 129 -7.28 -1.34 4.76
C ASN A 129 -7.30 -0.64 6.12
N LEU A 130 -7.36 -1.41 7.21
CA LEU A 130 -7.25 -0.89 8.57
C LEU A 130 -5.96 -0.14 8.82
N TYR A 131 -4.83 -0.74 8.46
CA TYR A 131 -3.52 -0.11 8.58
C TYR A 131 -3.49 1.26 7.91
N ARG A 132 -3.94 1.31 6.65
CA ARG A 132 -3.98 2.53 5.83
C ARG A 132 -4.83 3.61 6.47
N LEU A 133 -6.05 3.25 6.87
CA LEU A 133 -6.97 4.19 7.52
C LEU A 133 -6.41 4.71 8.84
N ILE A 134 -5.79 3.84 9.65
CA ILE A 134 -5.19 4.23 10.93
C ILE A 134 -4.05 5.24 10.71
N VAL A 135 -3.14 4.92 9.81
CA VAL A 135 -1.96 5.75 9.53
C VAL A 135 -2.37 7.08 8.87
N HIS A 136 -3.29 7.07 7.90
CA HIS A 136 -3.77 8.30 7.27
C HIS A 136 -4.51 9.18 8.27
N ALA A 137 -5.50 8.65 9.00
CA ALA A 137 -6.28 9.45 9.94
C ALA A 137 -5.40 9.98 11.08
N GLY A 138 -4.43 9.18 11.54
CA GLY A 138 -3.54 9.50 12.66
C GLY A 138 -2.44 10.50 12.34
N LEU A 139 -1.90 10.49 11.12
CA LEU A 139 -0.80 11.38 10.69
C LEU A 139 -1.28 12.57 9.86
N SER A 140 -2.54 12.57 9.42
CA SER A 140 -3.15 13.71 8.74
C SER A 140 -3.17 14.94 9.64
N ARG A 141 -2.86 16.12 9.07
CA ARG A 141 -2.98 17.41 9.75
C ARG A 141 -4.38 17.66 10.32
N LYS A 142 -5.42 17.12 9.66
CA LYS A 142 -6.81 17.27 10.09
C LYS A 142 -7.13 16.39 11.30
N GLY A 143 -6.39 15.30 11.52
CA GLY A 143 -6.69 14.28 12.54
C GLY A 143 -7.97 13.48 12.28
N TYR A 144 -8.52 13.58 11.06
CA TYR A 144 -9.71 12.88 10.62
C TYR A 144 -9.66 12.63 9.10
N LEU A 145 -10.49 11.70 8.62
CA LEU A 145 -10.74 11.43 7.21
C LEU A 145 -12.24 11.60 6.91
N THR A 146 -12.58 12.16 5.76
CA THR A 146 -13.95 12.06 5.24
C THR A 146 -14.22 10.63 4.74
N LEU A 147 -15.49 10.25 4.63
CA LEU A 147 -15.84 8.94 4.05
C LEU A 147 -15.30 8.80 2.61
N GLU A 148 -15.35 9.87 1.82
CA GLU A 148 -14.77 9.92 0.47
C GLU A 148 -13.26 9.70 0.48
N GLU A 149 -12.52 10.32 1.41
CA GLU A 149 -11.08 10.12 1.58
C GLU A 149 -10.80 8.66 1.99
N ALA A 150 -11.57 8.11 2.92
CA ALA A 150 -11.43 6.72 3.36
C ALA A 150 -11.69 5.71 2.23
N SER A 151 -12.74 5.91 1.43
CA SER A 151 -13.07 5.04 0.29
C SER A 151 -11.93 4.97 -0.73
N ARG A 152 -11.24 6.10 -1.00
CA ARG A 152 -10.13 6.14 -1.96
C ARG A 152 -8.88 5.41 -1.49
N LEU A 153 -8.74 5.21 -0.18
CA LEU A 153 -7.57 4.55 0.42
C LEU A 153 -7.70 3.04 0.50
N VAL A 154 -8.93 2.55 0.43
CA VAL A 154 -9.27 1.15 0.59
C VAL A 154 -8.96 0.41 -0.71
N ILE A 155 -8.29 -0.73 -0.58
CA ILE A 155 -8.06 -1.63 -1.70
C ILE A 155 -9.37 -2.37 -1.95
N ASP A 156 -9.80 -2.32 -3.20
CA ASP A 156 -11.02 -2.99 -3.62
C ASP A 156 -10.82 -4.51 -3.56
N GLY A 157 -11.52 -5.13 -2.61
CA GLY A 157 -11.47 -6.57 -2.34
C GLY A 157 -12.84 -7.15 -2.07
N GLY A 158 -13.88 -6.51 -2.60
CA GLY A 158 -15.27 -6.98 -2.50
C GLY A 158 -15.97 -6.69 -1.17
N ARG A 159 -15.50 -5.72 -0.37
CA ARG A 159 -16.23 -5.22 0.82
C ARG A 159 -16.32 -3.69 0.79
N ASP A 160 -17.55 -3.19 0.97
CA ASP A 160 -17.82 -1.76 1.15
C ASP A 160 -17.08 -1.23 2.40
N ILE A 161 -16.47 -0.04 2.27
CA ILE A 161 -15.82 0.67 3.37
C ILE A 161 -16.76 0.83 4.58
N ASN A 162 -18.07 0.99 4.34
CA ASN A 162 -19.05 1.09 5.41
C ASN A 162 -19.07 -0.17 6.27
N VAL A 163 -18.97 -1.35 5.66
CA VAL A 163 -18.93 -2.64 6.37
C VAL A 163 -17.65 -2.76 7.22
N ILE A 164 -16.52 -2.28 6.69
CA ILE A 164 -15.26 -2.22 7.44
C ILE A 164 -15.43 -1.27 8.63
N LEU A 165 -15.90 -0.05 8.41
CA LEU A 165 -16.05 0.95 9.46
C LEU A 165 -17.03 0.52 10.55
N GLU A 166 -18.17 -0.08 10.19
CA GLU A 166 -19.13 -0.62 11.16
C GLU A 166 -18.48 -1.67 12.09
N SER A 167 -17.62 -2.51 11.52
CA SER A 167 -16.92 -3.57 12.26
C SER A 167 -15.87 -3.04 13.24
N PHE A 168 -15.34 -1.83 13.01
CA PHE A 168 -14.24 -1.24 13.80
C PHE A 168 -14.58 0.08 14.50
N THR A 169 -15.86 0.46 14.49
CA THR A 169 -16.41 1.60 15.25
C THR A 169 -17.23 1.16 16.47
N ARG A 170 -17.52 -0.15 16.58
CA ARG A 170 -18.27 -0.77 17.68
C ARG A 170 -17.35 -1.61 18.58
N ASN A 171 -17.79 -1.88 19.80
CA ASN A 171 -17.08 -2.79 20.71
C ASN A 171 -17.15 -4.24 20.18
N PRO A 172 -16.14 -5.09 20.45
CA PRO A 172 -15.00 -4.91 21.37
C PRO A 172 -13.76 -4.21 20.78
N THR A 173 -13.66 -4.10 19.46
CA THR A 173 -12.47 -3.59 18.74
C THR A 173 -12.78 -2.26 18.07
N ARG A 174 -12.66 -1.18 18.84
CA ARG A 174 -13.02 0.17 18.40
C ARG A 174 -11.76 0.97 18.05
N PHE A 175 -11.31 0.84 16.81
CA PHE A 175 -10.18 1.64 16.31
C PHE A 175 -10.60 3.03 15.85
N PHE A 176 -11.87 3.17 15.42
CA PHE A 176 -12.38 4.42 14.88
C PHE A 176 -13.58 4.94 15.67
N LYS A 177 -13.75 6.27 15.62
CA LYS A 177 -14.97 6.96 16.02
C LYS A 177 -15.48 7.79 14.85
N ILE A 178 -16.79 7.78 14.65
CA ILE A 178 -17.46 8.66 13.69
C ILE A 178 -17.87 9.93 14.43
N ALA A 179 -17.52 11.08 13.87
CA ALA A 179 -17.89 12.39 14.38
C ALA A 179 -18.44 13.26 13.24
N LYS A 180 -19.12 14.36 13.58
CA LYS A 180 -19.55 15.35 12.58
C LYS A 180 -18.56 16.51 12.53
N HIS A 181 -18.07 16.83 11.35
CA HIS A 181 -17.28 18.02 11.09
C HIS A 181 -17.89 18.80 9.92
N LYS A 182 -18.27 20.06 10.16
CA LYS A 182 -18.95 20.91 9.16
C LYS A 182 -20.15 20.24 8.50
N GLY A 183 -20.96 19.54 9.29
CA GLY A 183 -22.18 18.85 8.83
C GLY A 183 -21.94 17.52 8.09
N ARG A 184 -20.68 17.08 7.91
CA ARG A 184 -20.34 15.81 7.27
C ARG A 184 -19.79 14.82 8.28
N ASP A 185 -20.06 13.54 8.05
CA ASP A 185 -19.48 12.46 8.85
C ASP A 185 -18.00 12.27 8.52
N VAL A 186 -17.19 12.24 9.57
CA VAL A 186 -15.75 12.06 9.51
C VAL A 186 -15.31 10.95 10.45
N ILE A 187 -14.28 10.24 10.03
CA ILE A 187 -13.69 9.11 10.74
C ILE A 187 -12.44 9.61 11.44
N MET A 188 -12.36 9.38 12.75
CA MET A 188 -11.21 9.71 13.58
C MET A 188 -10.72 8.45 14.30
N LEU A 189 -9.47 8.46 14.74
CA LEU A 189 -9.00 7.40 15.63
C LEU A 189 -9.65 7.52 17.01
N ASP A 190 -10.07 6.38 17.53
CA ASP A 190 -10.39 6.24 18.96
C ASP A 190 -9.12 5.84 19.75
N LYS A 191 -9.21 5.75 21.08
CA LYS A 191 -8.08 5.43 21.97
C LYS A 191 -7.29 4.19 21.52
N GLN A 192 -7.98 3.09 21.20
CA GLN A 192 -7.32 1.88 20.71
C GLN A 192 -6.63 2.11 19.36
N GLY A 193 -7.24 2.87 18.45
CA GLY A 193 -6.64 3.23 17.16
C GLY A 193 -5.37 4.05 17.31
N VAL A 194 -5.34 4.98 18.29
CA VAL A 194 -4.13 5.77 18.62
C VAL A 194 -3.03 4.88 19.20
N GLU A 195 -3.36 3.91 20.05
CA GLU A 195 -2.37 2.96 20.57
C GLU A 195 -1.75 2.10 19.48
N VAL A 196 -2.56 1.66 18.52
CA VAL A 196 -2.07 0.93 17.33
C VAL A 196 -1.19 1.84 16.49
N LEU A 197 -1.61 3.08 16.23
CA LEU A 197 -0.82 4.07 15.49
C LEU A 197 0.58 4.26 16.10
N LYS A 198 0.68 4.42 17.42
CA LYS A 198 1.97 4.62 18.11
C LYS A 198 2.96 3.47 17.92
N LYS A 199 2.45 2.27 17.64
CA LYS A 199 3.27 1.08 17.36
C LYS A 199 3.70 1.01 15.89
N THR A 200 3.12 1.83 15.01
CA THR A 200 3.48 1.84 13.59
C THR A 200 4.85 2.48 13.37
N PRO A 201 5.63 1.99 12.39
CA PRO A 201 6.89 2.64 12.01
C PRO A 201 6.68 4.05 11.47
N HIS A 202 5.57 4.29 10.78
CA HIS A 202 5.26 5.61 10.21
C HIS A 202 5.15 6.65 11.31
N TYR A 203 4.55 6.30 12.45
CA TYR A 203 4.51 7.17 13.62
C TYR A 203 5.90 7.43 14.21
N LYS A 204 6.74 6.39 14.34
CA LYS A 204 8.11 6.55 14.84
C LYS A 204 8.94 7.48 13.96
N VAL A 205 8.96 7.22 12.64
CA VAL A 205 9.66 8.08 11.67
C VAL A 205 9.07 9.49 11.65
N PHE A 206 7.75 9.64 11.80
CA PHE A 206 7.09 10.95 11.91
C PHE A 206 7.51 11.74 13.17
N GLN A 207 7.77 11.06 14.28
CA GLN A 207 8.27 11.71 15.50
C GLN A 207 9.76 12.04 15.41
N GLU A 208 10.57 11.13 14.88
CA GLU A 208 12.03 11.21 14.88
C GLU A 208 12.58 12.07 13.74
N ASN A 209 11.89 12.14 12.60
CA ASN A 209 12.37 12.83 11.41
C ASN A 209 11.53 14.09 11.08
N PRO A 210 12.06 15.30 11.35
CA PRO A 210 11.32 16.55 11.13
C PRO A 210 11.09 16.84 9.64
N ILE A 211 11.95 16.35 8.75
CA ILE A 211 11.78 16.50 7.29
C ILE A 211 10.59 15.66 6.84
N TYR A 212 10.55 14.38 7.22
CA TYR A 212 9.43 13.51 6.90
C TYR A 212 8.13 14.07 7.48
N ARG A 213 8.12 14.52 8.73
CA ARG A 213 6.97 15.19 9.35
C ARG A 213 6.48 16.37 8.53
N LEU A 214 7.38 17.26 8.10
CA LEU A 214 7.03 18.40 7.25
C LEU A 214 6.45 17.93 5.91
N SER A 215 7.06 16.93 5.28
CA SER A 215 6.58 16.36 4.02
C SER A 215 5.17 15.77 4.15
N VAL A 216 4.87 15.04 5.23
CA VAL A 216 3.53 14.52 5.51
C VAL A 216 2.53 15.65 5.71
N VAL A 217 2.90 16.70 6.44
CA VAL A 217 2.02 17.86 6.68
C VAL A 217 1.72 18.64 5.40
N LEU A 218 2.72 18.82 4.52
CA LEU A 218 2.57 19.54 3.26
C LEU A 218 1.76 18.75 2.23
N THR A 219 1.99 17.45 2.15
CA THR A 219 1.40 16.60 1.10
C THR A 219 0.10 15.95 1.55
N GLY A 220 -0.17 15.90 2.86
CA GLY A 220 -1.31 15.22 3.46
C GLY A 220 -1.26 13.70 3.33
N SER A 221 -0.12 13.13 2.95
CA SER A 221 0.07 11.68 2.83
C SER A 221 1.32 11.23 3.59
N PRO A 222 1.24 10.15 4.37
CA PRO A 222 2.40 9.54 5.01
C PRO A 222 3.16 8.54 4.12
N TRP A 223 2.71 8.26 2.90
CA TRP A 223 3.43 7.35 1.99
C TRP A 223 4.51 8.09 1.20
N ALA A 224 5.75 7.59 1.28
CA ALA A 224 6.93 8.12 0.59
C ALA A 224 6.69 8.46 -0.89
N ARG A 225 6.04 7.56 -1.64
CA ARG A 225 5.79 7.75 -3.06
C ARG A 225 4.75 8.83 -3.36
N GLU A 226 3.70 8.94 -2.54
CA GLU A 226 2.69 10.00 -2.68
C GLU A 226 3.25 11.36 -2.29
N ILE A 227 4.10 11.39 -1.25
CA ILE A 227 4.89 12.56 -0.87
C ILE A 227 5.74 13.00 -2.06
N ALA A 228 6.52 12.09 -2.64
CA ALA A 228 7.39 12.36 -3.78
C ALA A 228 6.60 12.90 -4.97
N GLY A 229 5.50 12.24 -5.34
CA GLY A 229 4.64 12.66 -6.44
C GLY A 229 4.10 14.07 -6.26
N LYS A 230 3.51 14.38 -5.09
CA LYS A 230 2.94 15.71 -4.80
C LYS A 230 4.01 16.79 -4.73
N LEU A 231 5.18 16.50 -4.13
CA LEU A 231 6.31 17.43 -4.08
C LEU A 231 6.86 17.71 -5.49
N ASN A 232 6.99 16.68 -6.33
CA ASN A 232 7.42 16.85 -7.71
C ASN A 232 6.45 17.71 -8.51
N THR A 233 5.13 17.50 -8.36
CA THR A 233 4.12 18.36 -9.02
C THR A 233 4.25 19.81 -8.55
N PHE A 234 4.39 20.04 -7.24
CA PHE A 234 4.54 21.38 -6.69
C PHE A 234 5.81 22.08 -7.17
N LEU A 235 6.96 21.41 -7.08
CA LEU A 235 8.25 21.92 -7.55
C LEU A 235 8.25 22.14 -9.07
N GLY A 236 7.58 21.29 -9.84
CA GLY A 236 7.44 21.45 -11.28
C GLY A 236 6.65 22.71 -11.65
N VAL A 237 5.51 22.95 -10.99
CA VAL A 237 4.72 24.19 -11.19
C VAL A 237 5.53 25.42 -10.80
N LEU A 238 6.27 25.38 -9.67
CA LEU A 238 7.16 26.46 -9.28
C LEU A 238 8.25 26.69 -10.33
N ALA A 239 8.93 25.64 -10.79
CA ALA A 239 9.98 25.75 -11.79
C ALA A 239 9.46 26.40 -13.09
N THR A 240 8.33 25.90 -13.62
CA THR A 240 7.72 26.45 -14.84
C THR A 240 7.29 27.91 -14.65
N GLY A 241 6.63 28.23 -13.55
CA GLY A 241 6.20 29.60 -13.25
C GLY A 241 7.38 30.57 -13.08
N SER A 242 8.44 30.15 -12.40
CA SER A 242 9.63 30.96 -12.19
C SER A 242 10.42 31.18 -13.48
N ILE A 243 10.53 30.18 -14.36
CA ILE A 243 11.16 30.33 -15.68
C ILE A 243 10.34 31.27 -16.57
N ALA A 244 9.01 31.11 -16.62
CA ALA A 244 8.13 32.01 -17.36
C ALA A 244 8.25 33.46 -16.88
N SER A 245 8.28 33.66 -15.55
CA SER A 245 8.50 34.98 -14.94
C SER A 245 9.88 35.55 -15.27
N ALA A 246 10.93 34.73 -15.33
CA ALA A 246 12.26 35.18 -15.71
C ALA A 246 12.31 35.71 -17.15
N ILE A 247 11.62 35.02 -18.07
CA ILE A 247 11.51 35.41 -19.48
C ILE A 247 10.74 36.74 -19.61
N LEU A 248 9.60 36.88 -18.91
CA LEU A 248 8.75 38.07 -18.99
C LEU A 248 9.40 39.32 -18.39
N PHE A 249 10.06 39.19 -17.24
CA PHE A 249 10.60 40.34 -16.50
C PHE A 249 12.12 40.51 -16.65
N LYS A 250 12.77 39.68 -17.48
CA LYS A 250 14.24 39.64 -17.67
C LYS A 250 15.02 39.67 -16.35
N SER A 251 14.51 38.95 -15.35
CA SER A 251 15.09 38.94 -14.00
C SER A 251 15.83 37.63 -13.74
N PHE A 252 17.01 37.74 -13.14
CA PHE A 252 17.85 36.61 -12.76
C PHE A 252 17.28 35.84 -11.56
N ILE A 253 16.57 36.51 -10.65
CA ILE A 253 16.09 35.90 -9.40
C ILE A 253 15.07 34.78 -9.67
N PRO A 254 14.01 34.96 -10.48
CA PRO A 254 13.10 33.87 -10.84
C PRO A 254 13.81 32.74 -11.61
N LEU A 255 14.81 33.07 -12.43
CA LEU A 255 15.57 32.04 -13.16
C LEU A 255 16.33 31.11 -12.19
N ALA A 256 17.00 31.69 -11.19
CA ALA A 256 17.71 30.93 -10.16
C ALA A 256 16.75 30.05 -9.34
N ILE A 257 15.55 30.54 -9.00
CA ILE A 257 14.52 29.75 -8.31
C ILE A 257 14.04 28.58 -9.18
N GLY A 258 13.85 28.80 -10.48
CA GLY A 258 13.43 27.77 -11.41
C GLY A 258 14.46 26.65 -11.57
N ILE A 259 15.73 27.02 -11.74
CA ILE A 259 16.86 26.08 -11.82
C ILE A 259 17.00 25.29 -10.51
N GLY A 260 16.96 25.98 -9.36
CA GLY A 260 17.04 25.35 -8.03
C GLY A 260 15.90 24.35 -7.75
N SER A 261 14.68 24.68 -8.18
CA SER A 261 13.54 23.77 -8.05
C SER A 261 13.72 22.52 -8.91
N THR A 262 14.29 22.67 -10.11
CA THR A 262 14.55 21.56 -11.04
C THR A 262 15.64 20.62 -10.50
N THR A 263 16.75 21.16 -9.99
CA THR A 263 17.79 20.34 -9.34
C THR A 263 17.28 19.63 -8.09
N MET A 264 16.38 20.27 -7.34
CA MET A 264 15.73 19.65 -6.18
C MET A 264 14.82 18.48 -6.58
N ILE A 265 14.06 18.57 -7.68
CA ILE A 265 13.28 17.45 -8.24
C ILE A 265 14.19 16.28 -8.59
N ILE A 266 15.31 16.54 -9.26
CA ILE A 266 16.28 15.49 -9.65
C ILE A 266 16.85 14.81 -8.41
N GLY A 267 17.28 15.59 -7.41
CA GLY A 267 17.79 15.05 -6.15
C GLY A 267 16.74 14.22 -5.40
N LEU A 268 15.49 14.70 -5.36
CA LEU A 268 14.38 13.99 -4.74
C LEU A 268 14.14 12.64 -5.43
N ASN A 269 14.08 12.61 -6.75
CA ASN A 269 13.89 11.40 -7.54
C ASN A 269 15.04 10.39 -7.36
N LEU A 270 16.29 10.85 -7.29
CA LEU A 270 17.45 9.99 -7.04
C LEU A 270 17.39 9.35 -5.63
N VAL A 271 17.02 10.13 -4.62
CA VAL A 271 16.85 9.62 -3.24
C VAL A 271 15.72 8.59 -3.18
N PHE A 272 14.57 8.88 -3.80
CA PHE A 272 13.45 7.95 -3.80
C PHE A 272 13.70 6.70 -4.66
N ALA A 273 14.47 6.80 -5.75
CA ALA A 273 14.92 5.64 -6.54
C ALA A 273 15.86 4.75 -5.74
N ARG A 274 16.83 5.33 -5.00
CA ARG A 274 17.76 4.58 -4.15
C ARG A 274 17.06 3.89 -2.97
N LEU A 275 15.95 4.46 -2.49
CA LEU A 275 15.12 3.87 -1.44
C LEU A 275 14.08 2.86 -1.97
N GLY A 276 14.04 2.58 -3.27
CA GLY A 276 13.13 1.59 -3.87
C GLY A 276 11.67 2.05 -3.98
N PHE A 277 11.38 3.36 -3.85
CA PHE A 277 10.02 3.90 -3.91
C PHE A 277 9.58 4.36 -5.30
N ILE A 278 10.54 4.55 -6.20
CA ILE A 278 10.31 4.89 -7.61
C ILE A 278 11.03 3.84 -8.44
N ASP A 279 10.27 3.04 -9.19
CA ASP A 279 10.85 2.23 -10.27
C ASP A 279 11.44 3.21 -11.29
N ALA A 280 12.75 3.16 -11.50
CA ALA A 280 13.35 3.78 -12.67
C ALA A 280 12.78 3.06 -13.90
N GLU A 281 11.92 3.74 -14.64
CA GLU A 281 11.62 3.38 -16.03
C GLU A 281 12.86 3.60 -16.90
#